data_AF-A0A7K6UQK5-F1
#
_entry.id   AF-A0A7K6UQK5-F1
#
_cell.length_a   1.000
_cell.length_b   1.000
_cell.length_c   1.000
_cell.angle_alpha   90.00
_cell.angle_beta   90.00
_cell.angle_gamma   90.00
#
_symmetry.space_group_name_H-M   'P 1'
#
loop_
_entity.id
_entity.type
_entity.pdbx_description
1 polymer ?
#
loop_
_entity_poly.entity_id
_entity_poly.type
_entity_poly.pdbx_seq_one_letter_code
_entity_poly.pdbx_strand_id
1 'polypeptide(L)' 'GLVPPPFVPDPRRVYAKDLDDVGAFSTVRGVELDVGDVALCNTFASGTVPIPWQEELIETGVFDDLNVWGPPGMVPPDL' A
#
# COMPACT_ATOMS: atom_id res chain seq x y z
N GLY A 1 -2.45 -13.32 -15.38
CA GLY A 1 -1.81 -13.85 -16.60
C GLY A 1 -2.67 -14.94 -17.18
N LEU A 2 -2.59 -15.19 -18.50
CA LEU A 2 -3.45 -16.16 -19.18
C LEU A 2 -3.01 -17.63 -19.00
N VAL A 3 -1.84 -17.87 -18.40
CA VAL A 3 -1.25 -19.20 -18.20
C VAL A 3 -0.90 -19.36 -16.72
N PRO A 4 -1.16 -20.53 -16.10
CA PRO A 4 -0.79 -20.79 -14.71
C PRO A 4 0.73 -20.75 -14.53
N PRO A 5 1.23 -20.20 -13.41
CA PRO A 5 2.66 -20.17 -13.15
C PRO A 5 3.20 -21.59 -12.93
N PRO A 6 4.46 -21.86 -13.30
CA PRO A 6 5.08 -23.18 -13.12
C PRO A 6 5.36 -23.52 -11.64
N PHE A 7 5.29 -22.52 -10.76
CA PHE A 7 5.45 -22.67 -9.33
C PHE A 7 4.43 -21.77 -8.62
N VAL A 8 3.74 -22.33 -7.63
CA VAL A 8 2.83 -21.62 -6.74
C VAL A 8 3.39 -21.76 -5.32
N PRO A 9 3.76 -20.66 -4.64
CA PRO A 9 4.29 -20.73 -3.28
C PRO A 9 3.21 -21.24 -2.30
N ASP A 10 3.63 -21.99 -1.28
CA ASP A 10 2.74 -22.40 -0.19
C ASP A 10 2.37 -21.15 0.63
N PRO A 11 1.07 -20.80 0.72
CA PRO A 11 0.63 -19.62 1.47
C PRO A 11 0.96 -19.68 2.96
N ARG A 12 1.32 -20.85 3.51
CA ARG A 12 1.71 -21.03 4.92
C ARG A 12 3.23 -20.89 5.16
N ARG A 13 4.03 -20.72 4.11
CA ARG A 13 5.49 -20.67 4.21
C ARG A 13 6.04 -19.27 3.97
N VAL A 14 6.88 -18.81 4.90
CA VAL A 14 7.68 -17.60 4.71
C VAL A 14 8.94 -17.96 3.93
N TYR A 15 9.13 -17.34 2.77
CA TYR A 15 10.28 -17.56 1.89
C TYR A 15 11.40 -16.54 2.17
N ALA A 16 11.88 -16.53 3.41
CA ALA A 16 12.97 -15.66 3.87
C ALA A 16 13.85 -16.41 4.89
N LYS A 17 14.99 -15.81 5.30
CA LYS A 17 15.77 -16.30 6.43
C LYS A 17 14.98 -16.13 7.73
N ASP A 18 15.34 -16.91 8.74
CA ASP A 18 14.86 -16.67 10.10
C ASP A 18 15.30 -15.29 10.58
N LEU A 19 14.47 -14.64 11.38
CA LEU A 19 14.83 -13.36 12.02
C LEU A 19 16.04 -13.52 12.93
N ASP A 20 16.20 -14.69 13.57
CA ASP A 20 17.35 -15.01 14.43
C ASP A 20 18.66 -15.11 13.63
N ASP A 21 18.57 -15.38 12.32
CA ASP A 21 19.71 -15.44 11.39
C ASP A 21 20.02 -14.06 10.75
N VAL A 22 19.23 -13.02 11.05
CA VAL A 22 19.42 -11.66 10.54
C VAL A 22 20.21 -10.84 11.57
N GLY A 23 21.44 -10.48 11.21
CA GLY A 23 22.29 -9.65 12.07
C GLY A 23 21.66 -8.28 12.37
N ALA A 24 21.70 -7.88 13.64
CA ALA A 24 21.27 -6.54 14.05
C ALA A 24 22.30 -5.48 13.62
N PHE A 25 21.81 -4.36 13.07
CA PHE A 25 22.64 -3.19 12.84
C PHE A 25 22.72 -2.34 14.11
N SER A 26 23.88 -1.76 14.39
CA SER A 26 24.02 -0.78 15.46
C SER A 26 23.32 0.52 15.08
N THR A 27 22.60 1.13 16.04
CA THR A 27 22.04 2.47 15.84
C THR A 27 23.16 3.49 15.64
N VAL A 28 23.08 4.26 14.54
CA VAL A 28 23.96 5.41 14.34
C VAL A 28 23.55 6.51 15.32
N ARG A 29 24.49 6.99 16.14
CA ARG A 29 24.26 8.08 17.10
C ARG A 29 24.92 9.36 16.59
N GLY A 30 24.41 10.52 17.00
CA GLY A 30 24.99 11.83 16.67
C GLY A 30 24.61 12.35 15.27
N VAL A 31 23.54 11.85 14.68
CA VAL A 31 22.95 12.40 13.46
C VAL A 31 21.84 13.37 13.88
N GLU A 32 21.93 14.61 13.42
CA GLU A 32 20.88 15.61 13.56
C GLU A 32 20.22 15.80 12.19
N LEU A 33 18.90 15.82 12.16
CA LEU A 33 18.14 16.09 10.93
C LEU A 33 18.06 17.59 10.71
N ASP A 34 18.35 18.02 9.50
CA ASP A 34 18.27 19.43 9.11
C ASP A 34 17.06 19.73 8.21
N VAL A 35 16.97 20.98 7.75
CA VAL A 35 15.87 21.45 6.90
C VAL A 35 15.88 20.75 5.53
N GLY A 36 17.05 20.39 5.02
CA GLY A 36 17.21 19.66 3.76
C GLY A 36 16.65 18.24 3.87
N ASP A 37 16.92 17.55 4.97
CA ASP A 37 16.36 16.23 5.26
C ASP A 37 14.82 16.27 5.31
N VAL A 38 14.27 17.26 6.00
CA VAL A 38 12.81 17.45 6.09
C VAL A 38 12.20 17.71 4.72
N ALA A 39 12.85 18.53 3.88
CA ALA A 39 12.38 18.79 2.51
C ALA A 39 12.39 17.52 1.65
N LEU A 40 13.41 16.68 1.79
CA LEU A 40 13.48 15.38 1.11
C LEU A 40 12.37 14.45 1.59
N CYS A 41 12.18 14.30 2.90
CA CYS A 41 11.13 13.45 3.47
C CYS A 41 9.74 13.89 3.01
N ASN A 42 9.48 15.20 2.96
CA ASN A 42 8.21 15.75 2.48
C ASN A 42 8.00 15.48 0.99
N THR A 43 9.05 15.56 0.18
CA THR A 43 8.98 15.24 -1.25
C THR A 43 8.76 13.75 -1.49
N PHE A 44 9.41 12.90 -0.68
CA PHE A 44 9.33 11.45 -0.78
C PHE A 44 7.93 10.92 -0.41
N ALA A 45 7.35 11.44 0.67
CA ALA A 45 6.04 11.04 1.18
C ALA A 45 4.88 11.62 0.36
N SER A 46 4.85 11.29 -0.95
CA SER A 46 3.83 11.75 -1.91
C SER A 46 2.41 11.24 -1.65
N GLY A 47 2.24 10.36 -0.66
CA GLY A 47 0.96 9.81 -0.27
C GLY A 47 0.52 8.65 -1.18
N THR A 48 -0.75 8.66 -1.56
CA THR A 48 -1.39 7.57 -2.28
C THR A 48 -1.08 7.61 -3.77
N VAL A 49 -0.67 6.47 -4.34
CA VAL A 49 -0.52 6.32 -5.79
C VAL A 49 -1.90 6.00 -6.40
N PRO A 50 -2.42 6.81 -7.35
CA PRO A 50 -3.82 6.73 -7.74
C PRO A 50 -4.29 5.37 -8.27
N ILE A 51 -3.51 4.74 -9.16
CA ILE A 51 -3.93 3.50 -9.83
C ILE A 51 -3.99 2.32 -8.84
N PRO A 52 -2.93 1.97 -8.09
CA PRO A 52 -3.00 0.87 -7.13
C PRO A 52 -4.05 1.07 -6.04
N TRP A 53 -4.30 2.32 -5.64
CA TRP A 53 -5.31 2.61 -4.63
C TRP A 53 -6.74 2.44 -5.16
N GLN A 54 -7.00 2.83 -6.41
CA GLN A 54 -8.29 2.54 -7.04
C GLN A 54 -8.49 1.05 -7.26
N GLU A 55 -7.45 0.33 -7.68
CA GLU A 55 -7.46 -1.14 -7.79
C GLU A 55 -7.79 -1.79 -6.43
N GLU A 56 -7.15 -1.33 -5.35
CA GLU A 56 -7.44 -1.79 -3.98
C GLU A 56 -8.92 -1.58 -3.62
N LEU A 57 -9.49 -0.39 -3.87
CA LEU A 57 -10.90 -0.10 -3.57
C LEU A 57 -11.87 -1.01 -4.35
N ILE A 58 -11.52 -1.37 -5.58
CA ILE A 58 -12.33 -2.26 -6.42
C ILE A 58 -12.18 -3.71 -5.96
N GLU A 59 -10.94 -4.19 -5.77
CA GLU A 59 -10.65 -5.58 -5.39
C GLU A 59 -11.17 -5.95 -4.00
N THR A 60 -11.21 -4.98 -3.09
CA THR A 60 -11.76 -5.14 -1.74
C THR A 60 -13.28 -4.97 -1.66
N GLY A 61 -13.93 -4.54 -2.75
CA GLY A 61 -15.36 -4.28 -2.81
C GLY A 61 -15.81 -2.94 -2.21
N VAL A 62 -14.90 -2.15 -1.64
CA VAL A 62 -15.21 -0.86 -1.02
C VAL A 62 -15.86 0.11 -2.01
N PHE A 63 -15.43 0.09 -3.27
CA PHE A 63 -16.05 0.91 -4.31
C PHE A 63 -17.52 0.53 -4.52
N ASP A 64 -17.84 -0.77 -4.59
CA ASP A 64 -19.22 -1.23 -4.81
C ASP A 64 -20.13 -0.89 -3.61
N ASP A 65 -19.59 -0.95 -2.39
CA ASP A 65 -20.33 -0.63 -1.17
C ASP A 65 -20.65 0.86 -1.05
N LEU A 66 -19.76 1.74 -1.51
CA LEU A 66 -19.87 3.20 -1.30
C LEU A 66 -20.37 3.97 -2.51
N ASN A 67 -20.10 3.50 -3.73
CA ASN A 67 -20.47 4.19 -4.96
C ASN A 67 -21.93 3.89 -5.35
N VAL A 68 -22.87 4.32 -4.51
CA VAL A 68 -24.30 4.04 -4.65
C VAL A 68 -25.05 5.20 -5.29
N TRP A 69 -25.93 4.89 -6.25
CA TRP A 69 -26.89 5.84 -6.81
C TRP A 69 -28.31 5.49 -6.33
N GLY A 70 -29.10 6.50 -5.99
CA GLY A 70 -30.50 6.30 -5.61
C GLY A 70 -31.38 5.83 -6.80
N PRO A 71 -32.69 5.61 -6.57
CA PRO A 71 -33.65 5.40 -7.65
C PRO A 71 -33.57 6.47 -8.78
N PRO A 72 -34.04 6.15 -10.00
CA PRO A 72 -34.03 7.09 -11.12
C PRO A 72 -34.65 8.45 -10.75
N GLY A 73 -33.93 9.53 -11.07
CA GLY A 73 -34.33 10.90 -10.74
C GLY A 73 -33.87 11.40 -9.36
N MET A 74 -33.22 10.56 -8.55
CA MET A 74 -32.56 10.97 -7.31
C MET A 74 -31.07 11.25 -7.54
N VAL A 75 -30.53 12.22 -6.80
CA VAL A 75 -29.09 12.51 -6.71
C VAL A 75 -28.66 12.19 -5.26
N PRO A 76 -27.54 11.48 -5.06
CA PRO A 76 -27.00 11.24 -3.73
C PRO A 76 -26.76 12.54 -2.96
N PRO A 77 -26.89 12.58 -1.61
CA PRO A 77 -26.72 13.80 -0.82
C PRO A 77 -25.33 14.46 -0.92
N ASP A 78 -24.32 13.69 -1.31
CA ASP A 78 -22.92 14.07 -1.45
C ASP A 78 -22.56 14.56 -2.87
N LEU A 79 -23.53 14.61 -3.79
CA LEU A 79 -23.40 15.12 -5.16
C LEU A 79 -24.36 16.28 -5.44
#